data_AF-A0AAU8ZN70-F1
#
_entry.id   AF-A0AAU8ZN70-F1
#
_cell.length_a   1.000
_cell.length_b   1.000
_cell.length_c   1.000
_cell.angle_alpha   90.00
_cell.angle_beta   90.00
_cell.angle_gamma   90.00
#
_symmetry.space_group_name_H-M   'P 1'
#
loop_
_entity.id
_entity.type
_entity.pdbx_description
1 polymer ?
#
loop_
_entity_poly.entity_id
_entity_poly.type
_entity_poly.pdbx_seq_one_letter_code
_entity_poly.pdbx_strand_id
1 'polypeptide(L)'
;MCNCMNEMGEKIKKHISQQVPAGGEIIDYETDWDNKMLSLEDGKSYVMLNYKLAYRAKKKSGEMAKNITRLSNCVKMSYCPFCGVKYD
;
A
#
# COMPACT_ATOMS: atom_id res chain seq x y z
N MET A 1 8.86 4.74 -19.65
CA MET A 1 8.76 3.98 -18.38
C MET A 1 9.02 4.96 -17.24
N CYS A 2 8.01 5.22 -16.42
CA CYS A 2 8.09 6.15 -15.29
C CYS A 2 8.87 5.53 -14.12
N ASN A 3 9.75 6.30 -13.46
CA ASN A 3 10.50 5.86 -12.26
C ASN A 3 10.13 6.65 -10.99
N CYS A 4 9.04 7.43 -11.02
CA CYS A 4 8.73 8.38 -9.95
C CYS A 4 8.46 7.70 -8.59
N MET A 5 7.96 6.47 -8.56
CA MET A 5 7.78 5.72 -7.31
C MET A 5 9.11 5.48 -6.58
N ASN A 6 10.15 5.11 -7.31
CA ASN A 6 11.47 4.86 -6.72
C ASN A 6 12.12 6.20 -6.31
N GLU A 7 12.11 7.20 -7.19
CA GLU A 7 12.68 8.51 -6.89
C GLU A 7 12.01 9.19 -5.69
N MET A 8 10.68 9.08 -5.58
CA MET A 8 9.95 9.61 -4.45
C MET A 8 10.18 8.77 -3.19
N GLY A 9 10.27 7.44 -3.33
CA GLY A 9 10.59 6.53 -2.23
C GLY A 9 11.92 6.89 -1.57
N GLU A 10 12.96 7.12 -2.37
CA GLU A 10 14.28 7.55 -1.87
C GLU A 10 14.24 8.92 -1.18
N LYS A 11 13.51 9.89 -1.75
CA LYS A 11 13.33 11.21 -1.13
C LYS A 11 12.61 11.11 0.22
N ILE A 12 11.55 10.32 0.29
CA ILE A 12 10.79 10.08 1.52
C ILE A 12 11.67 9.36 2.54
N LYS A 13 12.35 8.27 2.15
CA LYS A 13 13.26 7.51 3.01
C LYS A 13 14.32 8.43 3.64
N LYS A 14 15.00 9.25 2.82
CA LYS A 14 15.99 10.22 3.29
C LYS A 14 15.43 11.24 4.27
N HIS A 15 14.17 11.65 4.09
CA HIS A 15 13.53 12.61 4.97
C HIS A 15 13.12 11.96 6.31
N ILE A 16 12.44 10.81 6.28
CA ILE A 16 11.96 10.14 7.49
C ILE A 16 13.12 9.52 8.29
N SER A 17 14.23 9.14 7.64
CA SER A 17 15.42 8.61 8.33
C SER A 17 16.05 9.62 9.29
N GLN A 18 15.79 10.91 9.12
CA GLN A 18 16.25 11.96 10.04
C GLN A 18 15.59 11.87 11.42
N GLN A 19 14.48 11.14 11.53
CA GLN A 19 13.77 10.91 12.79
C GLN A 19 14.29 9.69 13.56
N VAL A 20 15.22 8.93 12.98
CA VAL A 20 15.83 7.75 13.62
C VAL A 20 16.69 8.22 14.80
N PRO A 21 16.43 7.76 16.03
CA PRO A 21 17.22 8.12 17.19
C PRO A 21 18.70 7.74 17.05
N ALA A 22 19.59 8.42 17.78
CA ALA A 22 21.00 8.08 17.79
C ALA A 22 21.22 6.61 18.16
N GLY A 23 22.03 5.90 17.35
CA GLY A 23 22.26 4.46 17.49
C GLY A 23 21.16 3.57 16.91
N GLY A 24 20.11 4.14 16.31
CA GLY A 24 19.10 3.39 15.59
C GLY A 24 19.60 2.88 14.23
N GLU A 25 19.28 1.62 13.92
CA GLU A 25 19.57 0.98 12.64
C GLU A 25 18.34 1.01 11.74
N ILE A 26 18.54 1.28 10.44
CA ILE A 26 17.48 1.21 9.43
C ILE A 26 17.48 -0.20 8.84
N ILE A 27 16.34 -0.88 8.95
CA ILE A 27 16.16 -2.22 8.38
C ILE A 27 15.73 -2.08 6.91
N ASP A 28 16.71 -2.06 6.00
CA ASP A 28 16.48 -1.78 4.58
C ASP A 28 15.51 -2.76 3.90
N TYR A 29 15.52 -4.05 4.28
CA TYR A 29 14.64 -5.06 3.68
C TYR A 29 13.16 -4.95 4.12
N GLU A 30 12.88 -4.20 5.19
CA GLU A 30 11.52 -3.86 5.65
C GLU A 30 11.12 -2.42 5.25
N THR A 31 12.02 -1.68 4.59
CA THR A 31 11.82 -0.27 4.25
C THR A 31 11.46 -0.10 2.78
N ASP A 32 10.17 -0.03 2.45
CA ASP A 32 9.67 0.25 1.11
C ASP A 32 8.20 0.73 1.17
N TRP A 33 7.58 0.99 0.01
CA TRP A 33 6.15 1.24 -0.13
C TRP A 33 5.31 0.06 0.37
N ASP A 34 4.30 0.35 1.18
CA ASP A 34 3.29 -0.62 1.58
C ASP A 34 2.36 -1.00 0.40
N ASN A 35 1.69 -2.15 0.50
CA ASN A 35 0.75 -2.68 -0.50
C ASN A 35 1.36 -2.88 -1.90
N LYS A 36 2.66 -3.19 -1.98
CA LYS A 36 3.26 -3.71 -3.22
C LYS A 36 2.71 -5.10 -3.53
N MET A 37 2.25 -5.30 -4.76
CA MET A 37 1.70 -6.56 -5.24
C MET A 37 2.30 -6.92 -6.60
N LEU A 38 2.67 -8.18 -6.77
CA LEU A 38 3.09 -8.73 -8.04
C LEU A 38 1.86 -8.94 -8.93
N SER A 39 1.85 -8.31 -10.08
CA SER A 39 0.86 -8.53 -11.12
C SER A 39 1.24 -9.78 -11.92
N LEU A 40 0.32 -10.74 -11.99
CA LEU A 40 0.51 -11.96 -12.77
C LEU A 40 0.29 -11.75 -14.27
N GLU A 41 -0.31 -10.62 -14.66
CA GLU A 41 -0.58 -10.26 -16.06
C GLU A 41 0.71 -9.90 -16.81
N ASP A 42 1.59 -9.15 -16.15
CA ASP A 42 2.78 -8.54 -16.76
C ASP A 42 4.07 -8.83 -15.97
N GLY A 43 4.00 -9.57 -14.86
CA GLY A 43 5.13 -9.93 -14.01
C GLY A 43 5.76 -8.75 -13.26
N LYS A 44 5.12 -7.57 -13.26
CA LYS A 44 5.65 -6.36 -12.61
C LYS A 44 5.05 -6.18 -11.21
N SER A 45 5.80 -5.54 -10.33
CA SER A 45 5.32 -5.15 -8.99
C SER A 45 4.73 -3.75 -9.03
N TYR A 46 3.52 -3.60 -8.50
CA TYR A 46 2.80 -2.32 -8.42
C TYR A 46 2.45 -1.99 -6.97
N VAL A 47 2.47 -0.70 -6.62
CA VAL A 47 1.85 -0.21 -5.39
C VAL A 47 0.35 -0.06 -5.65
N MET A 48 -0.45 -0.74 -4.84
CA MET A 48 -1.90 -0.84 -5.03
C MET A 48 -2.64 -0.01 -3.98
N LEU A 49 -3.75 0.62 -4.38
CA LEU A 49 -4.62 1.32 -3.44
C LEU A 49 -5.52 0.31 -2.74
N ASN A 50 -5.26 0.04 -1.47
CA ASN A 50 -6.03 -0.91 -0.67
C ASN A 50 -7.27 -0.24 -0.06
N TYR A 51 -8.45 -0.78 -0.35
CA TYR A 51 -9.73 -0.35 0.20
C TYR A 51 -10.24 -1.39 1.21
N LYS A 52 -10.39 -1.00 2.47
CA LYS A 52 -10.87 -1.86 3.56
C LYS A 52 -12.29 -1.47 3.96
N LEU A 53 -13.22 -2.42 3.92
CA LEU A 53 -14.59 -2.27 4.37
C LEU A 53 -14.83 -3.13 5.60
N ALA A 54 -15.31 -2.53 6.69
CA ALA A 54 -15.62 -3.22 7.93
C ALA A 54 -17.12 -3.13 8.23
N TYR A 55 -17.74 -4.26 8.59
CA TYR A 55 -19.16 -4.30 8.93
C TYR A 55 -19.44 -5.32 10.04
N ARG A 56 -20.59 -5.19 10.71
CA ARG A 56 -21.13 -6.25 11.58
C ARG A 56 -22.22 -6.98 10.81
N ALA A 57 -22.06 -8.29 10.64
CA ALA A 57 -23.08 -9.09 9.98
C ALA A 57 -24.36 -9.17 10.82
N LYS A 58 -25.51 -9.16 10.19
CA LYS A 58 -26.79 -9.41 10.86
C LYS A 58 -26.97 -10.91 11.05
N LYS A 59 -27.26 -11.36 12.27
CA LYS A 59 -27.56 -12.76 12.59
C LYS A 59 -28.96 -13.11 12.08
N LYS A 60 -29.25 -14.41 11.95
CA LYS A 60 -30.61 -14.91 11.66
C LYS A 60 -31.66 -14.43 12.68
N SER A 61 -31.26 -14.20 13.93
CA SER A 61 -32.12 -13.65 14.99
C SER A 61 -32.45 -12.16 14.84
N GLY A 62 -31.85 -11.46 13.86
CA GLY A 62 -32.05 -10.02 13.65
C GLY A 62 -31.07 -9.11 14.39
N GLU A 63 -30.36 -9.62 15.39
CA GLU A 63 -29.29 -8.90 16.10
C GLU A 63 -28.01 -8.77 15.25
N MET A 64 -27.19 -7.75 15.51
CA MET A 64 -25.86 -7.64 14.91
C MET A 64 -24.86 -8.62 15.58
N ALA A 65 -23.92 -9.14 14.80
CA ALA A 65 -22.81 -9.94 15.32
C ALA A 65 -21.90 -9.10 16.23
N LYS A 66 -21.38 -9.72 17.29
CA LYS A 66 -20.41 -9.10 18.19
C LYS A 66 -19.10 -8.77 17.48
N ASN A 67 -18.68 -9.65 16.58
CA ASN A 67 -17.43 -9.52 15.83
C ASN A 67 -17.62 -8.61 14.60
N ILE A 68 -16.55 -7.88 14.27
CA ILE A 68 -16.46 -7.08 13.04
C ILE A 68 -15.88 -7.97 11.94
N THR A 69 -16.61 -8.11 10.85
CA THR A 69 -16.11 -8.71 9.60
C THR A 69 -15.41 -7.63 8.80
N ARG A 70 -14.27 -7.98 8.20
CA ARG A 70 -13.51 -7.09 7.32
C ARG A 70 -13.43 -7.72 5.93
N LEU A 71 -13.73 -6.91 4.93
CA LEU A 71 -13.51 -7.19 3.52
C LEU A 71 -12.46 -6.20 3.02
N SER A 72 -11.70 -6.60 2.01
CA SER A 72 -10.73 -5.72 1.37
C SER A 72 -10.66 -6.00 -0.11
N ASN A 73 -10.39 -4.95 -0.88
CA ASN A 73 -10.04 -5.06 -2.28
C ASN A 73 -8.93 -4.06 -2.60
N CYS A 74 -8.18 -4.27 -3.67
CA CYS A 74 -7.10 -3.38 -4.08
C CYS A 74 -7.29 -2.94 -5.54
N VAL A 75 -6.90 -1.71 -5.85
CA VAL A 75 -7.03 -1.13 -7.19
C VAL A 75 -5.64 -0.80 -7.73
N LYS A 76 -5.34 -1.32 -8.93
CA LYS A 76 -4.13 -0.96 -9.69
C LYS A 76 -4.28 0.46 -10.20
N MET A 77 -3.27 1.29 -9.95
CA MET A 77 -3.25 2.63 -10.52
C MET A 77 -2.98 2.51 -12.02
N SER A 78 -3.80 3.15 -12.86
CA SER A 78 -3.56 3.18 -14.32
C SER A 78 -2.55 4.25 -14.73
N TYR A 79 -2.34 5.26 -13.88
CA TYR A 79 -1.44 6.37 -14.12
C TYR A 79 -0.58 6.61 -12.89
N CYS A 80 0.64 7.09 -13.10
CA CYS A 80 1.54 7.45 -12.03
C CYS A 80 0.98 8.62 -11.22
N PRO A 81 0.88 8.52 -9.87
CA PRO A 81 0.36 9.59 -9.04
C PRO A 81 1.23 10.85 -9.01
N PHE A 82 2.49 10.75 -9.44
CA PHE A 82 3.44 11.86 -9.38
C PHE A 82 3.55 12.62 -10.69
N CYS A 83 3.61 11.91 -11.83
CA CYS A 83 3.83 12.54 -13.13
C CYS A 83 2.66 12.37 -14.12
N GLY A 84 1.63 11.61 -13.77
CA GLY A 84 0.46 11.39 -14.63
C GLY A 84 0.68 10.51 -15.86
N VAL A 85 1.90 9.99 -16.08
CA VAL A 85 2.19 9.04 -17.16
C VAL A 85 1.47 7.73 -16.90
N LYS A 86 0.85 7.15 -17.94
CA LYS A 86 0.18 5.84 -17.85
C LYS A 86 1.19 4.74 -17.48
N TYR A 87 0.79 3.84 -16.59
CA TYR A 87 1.56 2.63 -16.35
C TYR A 87 1.35 1.66 -17.52
N ASP A 88 2.45 1.36 -18.22
CA ASP A 88 2.56 0.32 -19.25
C ASP A 88 3.13 -0.97 -18.65
#